data_AF-A0A5K1D1H3-F1
#
_entry.id   AF-A0A5K1D1H3-F1
#
_cell.length_a   1.000
_cell.length_b   1.000
_cell.length_c   1.000
_cell.angle_alpha   90.00
_cell.angle_beta   90.00
_cell.angle_gamma   90.00
#
_symmetry.space_group_name_H-M   'P 1'
#
loop_
_entity.id
_entity.type
_entity.pdbx_description
1 polymer ?
#
loop_
_entity_poly.entity_id
_entity_poly.type
_entity_poly.pdbx_seq_one_letter_code
_entity_poly.pdbx_strand_id
1 'polypeptide(L)'
;MAQLAAADDIGSLRVELAEIGRSLRSSFRTYSSLRSESNVHSERGSEEDEELYWAAMERLPTFERLRTSVFHIEDGHRGENNKGKKVVDVTDLGAIERRLFIEKLIKDIEEDNRKLLSKLRERLD
;
A
#
# COMPACT_ATOMS: atom_id res chain seq x y z
N MET A 1 -31.84 -37.38 -24.45
CA MET A 1 -30.40 -37.27 -24.19
C MET A 1 -29.96 -35.86 -24.55
N ALA A 2 -29.70 -35.01 -23.56
CA ALA A 2 -29.02 -33.73 -23.76
C ALA A 2 -28.14 -33.50 -22.53
N GLN A 3 -26.84 -33.70 -22.69
CA GLN A 3 -25.82 -33.48 -21.66
C GLN A 3 -25.04 -32.20 -21.98
N LEU A 4 -24.83 -31.43 -20.90
CA LEU A 4 -23.70 -30.55 -20.56
C LEU A 4 -22.91 -29.89 -21.70
N ALA A 5 -23.08 -28.57 -21.83
CA ALA A 5 -22.05 -27.67 -22.36
C ALA A 5 -22.18 -26.31 -21.66
N ALA A 6 -21.62 -26.18 -20.44
CA ALA A 6 -21.61 -24.90 -19.72
C ALA A 6 -20.44 -24.76 -18.71
N ALA A 7 -19.37 -25.54 -18.84
CA ALA A 7 -18.26 -25.53 -17.88
C ALA A 7 -16.93 -24.96 -18.43
N ASP A 8 -16.78 -24.80 -19.74
CA ASP A 8 -15.48 -24.51 -20.35
C ASP A 8 -15.15 -23.01 -20.49
N ASP A 9 -16.11 -22.10 -20.24
CA ASP A 9 -15.92 -20.66 -20.46
C ASP A 9 -15.24 -19.94 -19.28
N ILE A 10 -15.34 -20.51 -18.07
CA ILE A 10 -14.78 -19.90 -16.84
C ILE A 10 -13.28 -20.20 -16.70
N GLY A 11 -12.81 -21.31 -17.30
CA GLY A 11 -11.40 -21.69 -17.30
C GLY A 11 -10.55 -20.79 -18.20
N SER A 12 -11.11 -20.34 -19.32
CA SER A 12 -10.41 -19.53 -20.32
C SER A 12 -10.00 -18.15 -19.78
N LEU A 13 -10.88 -17.49 -19.02
CA LEU A 13 -10.62 -16.16 -18.45
C LEU A 13 -9.51 -16.15 -17.37
N ARG A 14 -9.26 -17.28 -16.70
CA ARG A 14 -8.20 -17.38 -15.69
C ARG A 14 -6.80 -17.50 -16.28
N VAL A 15 -6.68 -18.06 -17.48
CA VAL A 15 -5.40 -18.22 -18.18
C VAL A 15 -4.93 -16.86 -18.73
N GLU A 16 -5.84 -16.05 -19.28
CA GLU A 16 -5.50 -14.74 -19.85
C GLU A 16 -5.02 -13.73 -18.79
N LEU A 17 -5.60 -13.72 -17.58
CA LEU A 17 -5.13 -12.84 -16.51
C LEU A 17 -3.74 -13.23 -15.99
N ALA A 18 -3.40 -14.52 -16.04
CA ALA A 18 -2.08 -15.02 -15.66
C ALA A 18 -0.99 -14.68 -16.70
N GLU A 19 -1.34 -14.54 -17.98
CA GLU A 19 -0.42 -14.11 -19.04
C GLU A 19 -0.09 -12.62 -18.98
N ILE A 20 -1.09 -11.77 -18.66
CA ILE A 20 -0.87 -10.32 -18.45
C ILE A 20 0.14 -10.10 -17.30
N GLY A 21 0.09 -10.92 -16.25
CA GLY A 21 1.01 -10.85 -15.11
C GLY A 21 2.45 -11.29 -15.40
N ARG A 22 2.69 -12.09 -16.45
CA ARG A 22 4.03 -12.57 -16.83
C ARG A 22 4.80 -11.55 -17.66
N SER A 23 4.11 -10.76 -18.49
CA SER A 23 4.73 -9.78 -19.40
C SER A 23 5.44 -8.63 -18.66
N LEU A 24 4.88 -8.16 -17.54
CA LEU A 24 5.49 -7.07 -16.74
C LEU A 24 6.70 -7.50 -15.91
N ARG A 25 6.99 -8.80 -15.81
CA ARG A 25 8.08 -9.34 -14.98
C ARG A 25 9.42 -9.46 -15.72
N SER A 26 9.41 -9.39 -17.05
CA SER A 26 10.61 -9.65 -17.86
C SER A 26 11.57 -8.47 -18.00
N SER A 27 11.12 -7.24 -17.76
CA SER A 27 11.89 -6.04 -18.17
C SER A 27 12.70 -5.37 -17.06
N PHE A 28 12.61 -5.84 -15.82
CA PHE A 28 13.31 -5.24 -14.67
C PHE A 28 14.17 -6.27 -13.94
N ARG A 29 15.05 -6.95 -14.69
CA ARG A 29 16.20 -7.61 -14.09
C ARG A 29 17.43 -6.79 -14.42
N THR A 30 17.92 -6.07 -13.41
CA THR A 30 19.35 -5.82 -13.09
C THR A 30 19.53 -4.42 -12.53
N TYR A 31 19.22 -4.19 -11.24
CA TYR A 31 20.13 -3.63 -10.23
C TYR A 31 19.35 -3.50 -8.91
N SER A 32 19.67 -4.32 -7.91
CA SER A 32 19.23 -4.07 -6.53
C SER A 32 20.35 -4.45 -5.58
N SER A 33 21.50 -3.80 -5.77
CA SER A 33 22.46 -3.63 -4.69
C SER A 33 22.08 -2.36 -3.92
N LEU A 34 22.12 -2.45 -2.59
CA LEU A 34 21.86 -1.40 -1.59
C LEU A 34 20.39 -1.28 -1.14
N ARG A 35 19.89 -2.34 -0.49
CA ARG A 35 18.75 -2.22 0.44
C ARG A 35 19.26 -1.55 1.72
N SER A 36 19.33 -0.22 1.72
CA SER A 36 19.41 0.54 2.98
C SER A 36 17.98 0.76 3.44
N GLU A 37 17.45 -0.18 4.24
CA GLU A 37 16.24 0.06 5.02
C GLU A 37 16.55 1.15 6.06
N SER A 38 16.37 2.42 5.69
CA SER A 38 16.28 3.49 6.68
C SER A 38 14.95 3.33 7.39
N ASN A 39 14.94 2.54 8.47
CA ASN A 39 13.81 2.47 9.38
C ASN A 39 13.75 3.81 10.14
N VAL A 40 13.05 4.80 9.56
CA VAL A 40 12.81 6.10 10.18
C VAL A 40 11.85 5.85 11.34
N HIS A 41 12.37 5.83 12.56
CA HIS A 41 11.59 5.66 13.78
C HIS A 41 11.64 6.98 14.54
N SER A 42 10.56 7.77 14.45
CA SER A 42 10.37 8.95 15.28
C SER A 42 9.26 8.66 16.29
N GLU A 43 9.59 8.81 17.57
CA GLU A 43 8.71 8.59 18.73
C GLU A 43 7.80 9.80 19.00
N ARG A 44 7.86 10.84 18.15
CA ARG A 44 6.95 11.99 18.16
C ARG A 44 6.10 11.98 16.90
N GLY A 45 4.83 12.30 17.07
CA GLY A 45 3.84 12.41 15.99
C GLY A 45 3.60 13.86 15.61
N SER A 46 4.65 14.62 15.29
CA SER A 46 4.50 15.99 14.79
C SER A 46 4.17 16.00 13.29
N GLU A 47 3.66 17.12 12.77
CA GLU A 47 3.45 17.32 11.33
C GLU A 47 4.77 17.24 10.54
N GLU A 48 5.89 17.68 11.15
CA GLU A 48 7.24 17.54 10.57
C GLU A 48 7.62 16.07 10.36
N ASP A 49 7.19 15.17 11.26
CA ASP A 49 7.40 13.74 11.12
C ASP A 49 6.60 13.16 9.93
N GLU A 50 5.40 13.67 9.66
CA GLU A 50 4.60 13.25 8.50
C GLU A 50 5.30 13.57 7.18
N GLU A 51 5.86 14.77 7.08
CA GLU A 51 6.58 15.23 5.89
C GLU A 51 7.82 14.38 5.62
N LEU A 52 8.51 13.94 6.68
CA LEU A 52 9.64 13.00 6.57
C LEU A 52 9.20 11.62 6.04
N TYR A 53 8.06 11.09 6.46
CA TYR A 53 7.55 9.81 5.94
C TYR A 53 7.14 9.92 4.47
N TRP A 54 6.50 11.02 4.06
CA TRP A 54 6.13 11.26 2.66
C TRP A 54 7.37 11.42 1.78
N ALA A 55 8.41 12.12 2.26
CA ALA A 55 9.69 12.25 1.55
C ALA A 55 10.42 10.90 1.41
N ALA A 56 10.38 10.06 2.44
CA ALA A 56 10.93 8.70 2.36
C ALA A 56 10.19 7.86 1.32
N MET A 57 8.86 7.98 1.24
CA MET A 57 8.06 7.28 0.24
C MET A 57 8.32 7.81 -1.18
N GLU A 58 8.51 9.12 -1.36
CA GLU A 58 8.81 9.70 -2.68
C GLU A 58 10.14 9.24 -3.25
N ARG A 59 11.12 8.94 -2.39
CA ARG A 59 12.44 8.40 -2.79
C ARG A 59 12.38 6.97 -3.32
N LEU A 60 11.30 6.23 -3.08
CA LEU A 60 11.16 4.85 -3.54
C LEU A 60 10.93 4.78 -5.06
N PRO A 61 11.39 3.71 -5.74
CA PRO A 61 10.99 3.40 -7.11
C PRO A 61 9.46 3.36 -7.28
N THR A 62 8.95 3.71 -8.46
CA THR A 62 7.50 3.81 -8.74
C THR A 62 6.71 2.57 -8.34
N PHE A 63 7.29 1.38 -8.51
CA PHE A 63 6.63 0.14 -8.14
C PHE A 63 6.51 -0.06 -6.63
N GLU A 64 7.57 0.28 -5.89
CA GLU A 64 7.57 0.16 -4.42
C GLU A 64 6.61 1.18 -3.80
N ARG A 65 6.55 2.40 -4.37
CA ARG A 65 5.60 3.44 -3.96
C ARG A 65 4.15 3.00 -3.94
N LEU A 66 3.72 2.15 -4.87
CA LEU A 66 2.34 1.67 -4.96
C LEU A 66 1.98 0.67 -3.86
N ARG A 67 2.98 0.02 -3.25
CA ARG A 67 2.81 -1.04 -2.26
C ARG A 67 3.10 -0.56 -0.85
N THR A 68 3.88 0.51 -0.70
CA THR A 68 4.19 1.11 0.59
C THR A 68 3.13 2.11 1.02
N SER A 69 2.75 2.05 2.30
CA SER A 69 1.84 3.01 2.92
C SER A 69 2.38 3.46 4.29
N VAL A 70 1.99 4.65 4.74
CA VAL A 70 2.24 5.12 6.11
C VAL A 70 1.17 4.52 7.02
N PHE A 71 1.56 3.60 7.89
CA PHE A 71 0.67 2.88 8.80
C PHE A 71 0.92 3.27 10.26
N HIS A 72 -0.15 3.59 10.98
CA HIS A 72 -0.09 3.81 12.43
C HIS A 72 -0.31 2.51 13.18
N ILE A 73 0.69 2.11 13.97
CA ILE A 73 0.57 0.95 14.86
C ILE A 73 0.08 1.46 16.20
N GLU A 74 -1.24 1.38 16.42
CA GLU A 74 -1.88 1.68 17.70
C GLU A 74 -2.10 0.36 18.46
N ASP A 75 -1.09 -0.03 19.25
CA ASP A 75 -1.11 -1.00 20.35
C ASP A 75 -1.42 -2.50 20.10
N GLY A 76 -0.66 -3.36 20.78
CA GLY A 76 -1.14 -4.70 21.18
C GLY A 76 -0.09 -5.79 21.41
N HIS A 77 0.90 -5.95 20.53
CA HIS A 77 1.70 -7.20 20.53
C HIS A 77 3.21 -7.05 20.35
N ARG A 78 3.75 -5.84 20.13
CA ARG A 78 5.18 -5.66 19.85
C ARG A 78 5.76 -4.46 20.59
N GLY A 79 5.93 -4.60 21.90
CA GLY A 79 6.75 -3.72 22.74
C GLY A 79 6.27 -2.27 22.85
N GLU A 80 6.46 -1.69 24.02
CA GLU A 80 6.10 -0.30 24.35
C GLU A 80 6.78 0.76 23.44
N ASN A 81 7.81 0.34 22.69
CA ASN A 81 8.70 1.18 21.89
C ASN A 81 8.31 1.30 20.41
N ASN A 82 7.12 0.85 20.00
CA ASN A 82 6.75 0.82 18.57
C ASN A 82 5.40 1.51 18.28
N LYS A 83 4.99 2.41 19.18
CA LYS A 83 3.83 3.29 18.98
C LYS A 83 4.25 4.41 18.03
N GLY A 84 3.74 4.41 16.81
CA GLY A 84 4.10 5.42 15.82
C GLY A 84 3.61 5.14 14.42
N LYS A 85 3.79 6.13 13.55
CA LYS A 85 3.63 6.00 12.09
C LYS A 85 4.87 5.29 11.55
N LYS A 86 4.68 4.29 10.69
CA LYS A 86 5.77 3.60 9.99
C LYS A 86 5.44 3.47 8.52
N VAL A 87 6.44 3.61 7.65
CA VAL A 87 6.33 3.24 6.24
C VAL A 87 6.42 1.71 6.13
N VAL A 88 5.36 1.06 5.67
CA VAL A 88 5.25 -0.40 5.59
C VAL A 88 4.77 -0.81 4.20
N ASP A 89 5.38 -1.86 3.62
CA ASP A 89 4.84 -2.53 2.46
C ASP A 89 3.58 -3.32 2.86
N VAL A 90 2.43 -2.97 2.27
CA VAL A 90 1.13 -3.58 2.57
C VAL A 90 1.12 -5.08 2.25
N THR A 91 1.98 -5.55 1.35
CA THR A 91 2.10 -6.97 1.01
C THR A 91 2.77 -7.80 2.10
N ASP A 92 3.60 -7.15 2.95
CA ASP A 92 4.31 -7.78 4.07
C ASP A 92 3.45 -7.85 5.35
N LEU A 93 2.33 -7.12 5.40
CA LEU A 93 1.41 -7.12 6.55
C LEU A 93 0.70 -8.46 6.73
N GLY A 94 0.44 -8.88 7.97
CA GLY A 94 -0.38 -10.06 8.27
C GLY A 94 -1.85 -9.89 7.85
N ALA A 95 -2.61 -10.98 7.76
CA ALA A 95 -4.02 -10.92 7.33
C ALA A 95 -4.90 -10.02 8.23
N ILE A 96 -4.65 -10.06 9.54
CA ILE A 96 -5.37 -9.24 10.53
C ILE A 96 -4.95 -7.77 10.41
N GLU A 97 -3.65 -7.50 10.32
CA GLU A 97 -3.10 -6.15 10.19
C GLU A 97 -3.61 -5.48 8.91
N ARG A 98 -3.61 -6.18 7.77
CA ARG A 98 -4.18 -5.67 6.51
C ARG A 98 -5.66 -5.34 6.63
N ARG A 99 -6.43 -6.17 7.35
CA ARG A 99 -7.85 -5.91 7.56
C ARG A 99 -8.07 -4.65 8.38
N LEU A 100 -7.37 -4.52 9.51
CA LEU A 100 -7.43 -3.33 10.36
C LEU A 100 -7.00 -2.06 9.61
N PHE A 101 -5.97 -2.18 8.76
CA PHE A 101 -5.53 -1.10 7.90
C PHE A 101 -6.64 -0.62 6.95
N ILE A 102 -7.29 -1.55 6.25
CA ILE A 102 -8.40 -1.24 5.34
C ILE A 102 -9.59 -0.64 6.11
N GLU A 103 -9.93 -1.21 7.27
CA GLU A 103 -11.02 -0.68 8.11
C GLU A 103 -10.75 0.76 8.55
N LYS A 104 -9.50 1.09 8.93
CA LYS A 104 -9.11 2.45 9.30
C LYS A 104 -9.19 3.42 8.11
N LEU A 105 -8.71 3.01 6.93
CA LEU A 105 -8.79 3.82 5.71
C LEU A 105 -10.23 4.14 5.32
N ILE A 106 -11.14 3.18 5.46
CA ILE A 106 -12.55 3.38 5.10
C ILE A 106 -13.26 4.26 6.12
N LYS A 107 -12.91 4.15 7.41
CA LYS A 107 -13.57 4.88 8.49
C LYS A 107 -13.52 6.41 8.30
N ASP A 108 -12.38 6.93 7.86
CA ASP A 108 -12.13 8.38 7.80
C ASP A 108 -12.18 8.93 6.35
N ILE A 109 -12.65 8.13 5.38
CA ILE A 109 -12.59 8.45 3.94
C ILE A 109 -13.37 9.73 3.56
N GLU A 110 -14.49 10.01 4.23
CA GLU A 110 -15.30 11.20 3.96
C GLU A 110 -14.58 12.49 4.35
N GLU A 111 -13.93 12.48 5.51
CA GLU A 111 -13.15 13.60 6.03
C GLU A 111 -11.94 13.88 5.13
N ASP A 112 -11.22 12.82 4.77
CA ASP A 112 -10.02 12.90 3.95
C ASP A 112 -10.35 13.40 2.54
N ASN A 113 -11.43 12.90 1.93
CA ASN A 113 -11.93 13.38 0.65
C ASN A 113 -12.32 14.86 0.72
N ARG A 114 -12.99 15.29 1.80
CA ARG A 114 -13.36 16.70 1.98
C ARG A 114 -12.13 17.59 2.06
N LYS A 115 -11.10 17.19 2.82
CA LYS A 115 -9.81 17.93 2.90
C LYS A 115 -9.11 17.98 1.56
N LEU A 116 -9.08 16.87 0.82
CA LEU A 116 -8.48 16.80 -0.51
C LEU A 116 -9.17 17.78 -1.47
N LEU A 117 -10.50 17.73 -1.55
CA LEU A 117 -11.29 18.60 -2.43
C LEU A 117 -11.16 20.09 -2.04
N SER A 118 -11.09 20.41 -0.75
CA SER A 118 -10.85 21.78 -0.28
C SER A 118 -9.50 22.31 -0.76
N LYS A 119 -8.42 21.53 -0.55
CA LYS A 119 -7.07 21.89 -1.01
C LYS A 119 -6.97 22.01 -2.54
N LEU A 120 -7.70 21.17 -3.28
CA LEU A 120 -7.75 21.26 -4.74
C LEU A 120 -8.45 22.53 -5.20
N ARG A 121 -9.55 22.91 -4.55
CA ARG A 121 -10.26 24.16 -4.83
C ARG A 121 -9.37 25.38 -4.57
N GLU A 122 -8.72 25.46 -3.41
CA GLU A 122 -7.79 26.55 -3.06
C GLU A 122 -6.62 26.75 -4.03
N ARG A 123 -6.26 25.70 -4.78
CA ARG A 123 -5.20 25.78 -5.81
C ARG A 123 -5.70 26.22 -7.17
N LEU A 124 -7.01 26.09 -7.42
CA LEU A 124 -7.65 26.46 -8.67
C LEU A 124 -8.20 27.89 -8.64
N ASP A 125 -8.60 28.36 -7.45
CA ASP A 125 -8.93 29.75 -7.16
C ASP A 125 -7.65 30.63 -7.14
#